data_AF-A0A259Q297-F1
#
_entry.id   AF-A0A259Q297-F1
#
_cell.length_a   1.000
_cell.length_b   1.000
_cell.length_c   1.000
_cell.angle_alpha   90.00
_cell.angle_beta   90.00
_cell.angle_gamma   90.00
#
_symmetry.space_group_name_H-M   'P 1'
#
loop_
_entity.id
_entity.type
_entity.pdbx_description
1 polymer ?
#
loop_
_entity_poly.entity_id
_entity_poly.type
_entity_poly.pdbx_seq_one_letter_code
_entity_poly.pdbx_strand_id
1 'polypeptide(L)'
;ELLSKQPHELTFAEFATVATAQKLGPNHGREWAVFNGSAQRGELMGYAEGPTANDALRMMHKNRVNNALYDNMPDAVHPPGMEPKSMPPQQVLDEYPDLQTKYASVIKEHRQMLAKEDRKAAEYREMTEPSAYEKAVQNFVANSGKEPEARHILDSEMAGDVSPKALADALAFHCFADAVGADKLAADILAEQNRKVLDKEEHKASEYQVMKQAEQGTDKDKSNASDRSAEKSSEPPEADKPERPARPRLRQSNRKAAAMER
;
A
#
# COMPACT_ATOMS: atom_id res chain seq x y z
N GLU A 1 7.21 23.01 12.16
CA GLU A 1 6.73 21.71 11.65
C GLU A 1 5.21 21.58 11.62
N LEU A 2 4.48 21.73 12.75
CA LEU A 2 3.00 21.60 12.74
C LEU A 2 2.28 22.45 11.68
N LEU A 3 2.74 23.68 11.42
CA LEU A 3 2.17 24.58 10.39
C LEU A 3 2.37 24.13 8.94
N SER A 4 3.18 23.10 8.69
CA SER A 4 3.39 22.53 7.34
C SER A 4 2.46 21.34 7.04
N LYS A 5 1.87 20.74 8.08
CA LYS A 5 0.91 19.64 7.95
C LYS A 5 -0.50 20.18 7.67
N GLN A 6 -1.26 19.44 6.88
CA GLN A 6 -2.67 19.71 6.67
C GLN A 6 -3.52 19.29 7.88
N PRO A 7 -4.70 19.90 8.11
CA PRO A 7 -5.55 19.59 9.26
C PRO A 7 -5.91 18.11 9.44
N HIS A 8 -5.94 17.31 8.37
CA HIS A 8 -6.24 15.87 8.42
C HIS A 8 -5.01 14.98 8.68
N GLU A 9 -3.82 15.56 8.77
CA GLU A 9 -2.54 14.90 9.07
C GLU A 9 -2.10 15.07 10.54
N LEU A 10 -2.90 15.81 11.31
CA LEU A 10 -2.72 16.09 12.73
C LEU A 10 -3.63 15.18 13.53
N THR A 11 -3.20 14.78 14.72
CA THR A 11 -4.13 14.30 15.76
C THR A 11 -5.05 15.44 16.19
N PHE A 12 -6.22 15.14 16.76
CA PHE A 12 -7.12 16.17 17.27
C PHE A 12 -6.44 17.06 18.32
N ALA A 13 -5.56 16.48 19.14
CA ALA A 13 -4.76 17.22 20.11
C ALA A 13 -3.85 18.26 19.42
N GLU A 14 -3.07 17.86 18.41
CA GLU A 14 -2.23 18.79 17.64
C GLU A 14 -3.09 19.84 16.90
N PHE A 15 -4.15 19.42 16.22
CA PHE A 15 -5.08 20.31 15.52
C PHE A 15 -5.66 21.38 16.46
N ALA A 16 -6.07 21.00 17.67
CA ALA A 16 -6.62 21.93 18.66
C ALA A 16 -5.58 22.94 19.21
N THR A 17 -4.27 22.71 19.03
CA THR A 17 -3.24 23.72 19.36
C THR A 17 -3.06 24.78 18.28
N VAL A 18 -3.39 24.47 17.03
CA VAL A 18 -3.18 25.38 15.87
C VAL A 18 -4.47 26.01 15.35
N ALA A 19 -5.62 25.39 15.56
CA ALA A 19 -6.91 25.88 15.06
C ALA A 19 -7.66 26.74 16.09
N THR A 20 -8.36 27.77 15.62
CA THR A 20 -9.20 28.65 16.47
C THR A 20 -10.67 28.47 16.12
N ALA A 21 -11.53 28.21 17.11
CA ALA A 21 -12.97 28.32 16.98
C ALA A 21 -13.47 29.67 17.55
N GLN A 22 -14.02 30.52 16.68
CA GLN A 22 -14.62 31.80 17.03
C GLN A 22 -16.14 31.66 17.14
N LYS A 23 -16.71 32.06 18.27
CA LYS A 23 -18.16 32.04 18.47
C LYS A 23 -18.84 33.13 17.62
N LEU A 24 -19.91 32.76 16.92
CA LEU A 24 -20.65 33.64 16.04
C LEU A 24 -21.84 34.28 16.77
N GLY A 25 -22.29 35.43 16.25
CA GLY A 25 -23.43 36.16 16.79
C GLY A 25 -24.77 35.46 16.53
N PRO A 26 -25.83 35.80 17.29
CA PRO A 26 -27.11 35.07 17.28
C PRO A 26 -27.83 35.02 15.92
N ASN A 27 -27.49 35.93 14.99
CA ASN A 27 -28.15 36.02 13.68
C ASN A 27 -27.41 35.26 12.55
N HIS A 28 -26.35 34.51 12.85
CA HIS A 28 -25.49 33.88 11.82
C HIS A 28 -26.00 32.50 11.34
N GLY A 29 -26.95 31.86 12.04
CA GLY A 29 -27.47 30.53 11.68
C GLY A 29 -26.46 29.36 11.83
N ARG A 30 -25.27 29.65 12.36
CA ARG A 30 -24.21 28.72 12.76
C ARG A 30 -23.58 29.24 14.04
N GLU A 31 -23.07 28.34 14.89
CA GLU A 31 -22.58 28.70 16.22
C GLU A 31 -21.11 29.11 16.22
N TRP A 32 -20.28 28.49 15.36
CA TRP A 32 -18.84 28.69 15.33
C TRP A 32 -18.30 28.82 13.91
N ALA A 33 -17.35 29.75 13.71
CA ALA A 33 -16.43 29.73 12.57
C ALA A 33 -15.08 29.17 13.05
N VAL A 34 -14.51 28.24 12.29
CA VAL A 34 -13.26 27.57 12.65
C VAL A 34 -12.17 27.93 11.65
N PHE A 35 -11.01 28.33 12.16
CA PHE A 35 -9.88 28.85 11.39
C PHE A 35 -8.65 27.96 11.58
N ASN A 36 -7.86 27.77 10.52
CA ASN A 36 -6.51 27.22 10.62
C ASN A 36 -5.56 28.36 10.99
N GLY A 37 -5.01 28.35 12.21
CA GLY A 37 -4.39 29.51 12.84
C GLY A 37 -5.41 30.39 13.59
N SER A 38 -5.07 31.67 13.76
CA SER A 38 -5.89 32.66 14.50
C SER A 38 -7.13 33.11 13.72
N ALA A 39 -8.19 33.53 14.42
CA ALA A 39 -9.38 34.11 13.77
C ALA A 39 -9.15 35.45 13.02
N GLN A 40 -7.97 36.08 13.17
CA GLN A 40 -7.64 37.36 12.51
C GLN A 40 -6.75 37.21 11.26
N ARG A 41 -5.95 36.14 11.18
CA ARG A 41 -4.94 35.92 10.13
C ARG A 41 -4.91 34.49 9.57
N GLY A 42 -5.68 33.58 10.16
CA GLY A 42 -5.80 32.19 9.74
C GLY A 42 -6.82 32.01 8.62
N GLU A 43 -6.72 30.88 7.93
CA GLU A 43 -7.64 30.51 6.87
C GLU A 43 -8.97 30.04 7.47
N LEU A 44 -10.10 30.57 7.00
CA LEU A 44 -11.43 30.08 7.40
C LEU A 44 -11.64 28.67 6.85
N MET A 45 -11.60 27.66 7.73
CA MET A 45 -11.92 26.28 7.37
C MET A 45 -13.42 26.02 7.23
N GLY A 46 -14.26 26.91 7.72
CA GLY A 46 -15.71 26.87 7.59
C GLY A 46 -16.42 26.92 8.94
N TYR A 47 -17.65 26.40 8.98
CA TYR A 47 -18.55 26.54 10.12
C TYR A 47 -18.78 25.21 10.83
N ALA A 48 -18.99 25.29 12.13
CA ALA A 48 -19.27 24.15 13.00
C ALA A 48 -20.33 24.48 14.06
N GLU A 49 -20.85 23.43 14.68
CA GLU A 49 -21.88 23.44 15.71
C GLU A 49 -21.37 22.66 16.92
N GLY A 50 -21.83 22.99 18.12
CA GLY A 50 -21.44 22.33 19.36
C GLY A 50 -21.52 23.26 20.57
N PRO A 51 -21.82 22.71 21.77
CA PRO A 51 -21.99 23.51 22.98
C PRO A 51 -20.71 24.23 23.41
N THR A 52 -19.52 23.71 23.05
CA THR A 52 -18.23 24.34 23.32
C THR A 52 -17.40 24.55 22.06
N ALA A 53 -16.41 25.45 22.16
CA ALA A 53 -15.42 25.67 21.11
C ALA A 53 -14.65 24.39 20.75
N ASN A 54 -14.41 23.51 21.73
CA ASN A 54 -13.71 22.25 21.55
C ASN A 54 -14.53 21.22 20.75
N ASP A 55 -15.86 21.23 20.91
CA ASP A 55 -16.77 20.39 20.11
C ASP A 55 -16.79 20.86 18.65
N ALA A 56 -16.84 22.17 18.44
CA ALA A 56 -16.75 22.79 17.12
C ALA A 56 -15.41 22.48 16.42
N LEU A 57 -14.29 22.53 17.15
CA LEU A 57 -12.99 22.07 16.67
C LEU A 57 -13.03 20.57 16.32
N ARG A 58 -13.61 19.71 17.17
CA ARG A 58 -13.67 18.26 16.93
C ARG A 58 -14.52 17.90 15.72
N MET A 59 -15.64 18.61 15.52
CA MET A 59 -16.47 18.50 14.31
C MET A 59 -15.69 18.93 13.06
N MET A 60 -15.00 20.08 13.10
CA MET A 60 -14.19 20.55 11.97
C MET A 60 -13.05 19.58 11.63
N HIS A 61 -12.33 19.07 12.64
CA HIS A 61 -11.27 18.09 12.45
C HIS A 61 -11.78 16.81 11.78
N LYS A 62 -12.89 16.26 12.31
CA LYS A 62 -13.56 15.09 11.72
C LYS A 62 -13.98 15.33 10.27
N ASN A 63 -14.50 16.52 9.95
CA ASN A 63 -14.86 16.90 8.59
C ASN A 63 -13.62 16.96 7.67
N ARG A 64 -12.47 17.42 8.16
CA ARG A 64 -11.21 17.45 7.41
C ARG A 64 -10.71 16.04 7.10
N VAL A 65 -10.71 15.15 8.09
CA VAL A 65 -10.36 13.71 7.92
C VAL A 65 -11.32 13.02 6.95
N ASN A 66 -12.64 13.20 7.10
CA ASN A 66 -13.64 12.67 6.16
C ASN A 66 -13.41 13.17 4.73
N ASN A 67 -13.07 14.45 4.57
CA ASN A 67 -12.88 15.04 3.25
C ASN A 67 -11.59 14.56 2.59
N ALA A 68 -10.52 14.31 3.34
CA ALA A 68 -9.30 13.69 2.79
C ALA A 68 -9.55 12.23 2.35
N LEU A 69 -10.29 11.46 3.16
CA LEU A 69 -10.70 10.09 2.78
C LEU A 69 -11.61 10.05 1.55
N TYR A 70 -12.53 11.01 1.42
CA TYR A 70 -13.39 11.14 0.24
C TYR A 70 -12.60 11.54 -1.01
N ASP A 71 -11.63 12.45 -0.87
CA ASP A 71 -10.77 12.92 -1.97
C ASP A 71 -9.84 11.83 -2.52
N ASN A 72 -9.60 10.76 -1.74
CA ASN A 72 -8.83 9.57 -2.12
C ASN A 72 -9.72 8.40 -2.61
N MET A 73 -11.02 8.60 -2.78
CA MET A 73 -11.89 7.58 -3.39
C MET A 73 -11.50 7.34 -4.86
N PRO A 74 -11.54 6.10 -5.38
CA PRO A 74 -11.22 5.80 -6.78
C PRO A 74 -12.08 6.52 -7.83
N ASP A 75 -13.28 6.97 -7.44
CA ASP A 75 -14.23 7.73 -8.26
C ASP A 75 -14.27 9.25 -7.93
N ALA A 76 -13.35 9.74 -7.08
CA ALA A 76 -13.19 11.16 -6.84
C ALA A 76 -12.74 11.88 -8.13
N VAL A 77 -13.43 12.99 -8.47
CA VAL A 77 -13.16 13.77 -9.69
C VAL A 77 -12.33 15.00 -9.33
N HIS A 78 -11.03 14.94 -9.61
CA HIS A 78 -10.12 16.07 -9.45
C HIS A 78 -10.03 16.91 -10.73
N PRO A 79 -9.97 18.25 -10.64
CA PRO A 79 -9.61 19.08 -11.78
C PRO A 79 -8.21 18.74 -12.32
N PRO A 80 -7.94 18.86 -13.63
CA PRO A 80 -6.61 18.60 -14.19
C PRO A 80 -5.52 19.43 -13.49
N GLY A 81 -4.46 18.77 -13.04
CA GLY A 81 -3.35 19.41 -12.31
C GLY A 81 -3.57 19.64 -10.82
N MET A 82 -4.70 19.19 -10.25
CA MET A 82 -4.90 19.11 -8.80
C MET A 82 -4.60 17.68 -8.34
N GLU A 83 -3.54 17.50 -7.56
CA GLU A 83 -3.27 16.23 -6.89
C GLU A 83 -4.31 15.96 -5.78
N PRO A 84 -4.69 14.70 -5.52
CA PRO A 84 -5.48 14.35 -4.35
C PRO A 84 -4.77 14.75 -3.06
N LYS A 85 -5.52 15.06 -2.01
CA LYS A 85 -4.97 15.27 -0.67
C LYS A 85 -4.23 14.02 -0.19
N SER A 86 -3.22 14.22 0.63
CA SER A 86 -2.60 13.15 1.41
C SER A 86 -3.63 12.38 2.24
N MET A 87 -3.40 11.08 2.41
CA MET A 87 -4.22 10.23 3.28
C MET A 87 -3.98 10.55 4.76
N PRO A 88 -5.02 10.56 5.61
CA PRO A 88 -4.84 10.72 7.05
C PRO A 88 -3.95 9.62 7.65
N PRO A 89 -2.94 9.95 8.47
CA PRO A 89 -2.11 8.96 9.16
C PRO A 89 -2.92 8.04 10.08
N GLN A 90 -2.40 6.83 10.34
CA GLN A 90 -3.13 5.84 11.15
C GLN A 90 -3.54 6.37 12.52
N GLN A 91 -2.66 7.10 13.20
CA GLN A 91 -2.92 7.70 14.51
C GLN A 91 -4.12 8.68 14.49
N VAL A 92 -4.37 9.33 13.36
CA VAL A 92 -5.53 10.22 13.16
C VAL A 92 -6.79 9.40 12.86
N LEU A 93 -6.67 8.35 12.05
CA LEU A 93 -7.76 7.42 11.77
C LEU A 93 -8.28 6.72 13.03
N ASP A 94 -7.39 6.42 13.98
CA ASP A 94 -7.73 5.76 15.25
C ASP A 94 -8.61 6.64 16.18
N GLU A 95 -8.59 7.98 15.99
CA GLU A 95 -9.53 8.90 16.66
C GLU A 95 -10.96 8.86 16.06
N TYR A 96 -11.13 8.27 14.88
CA TYR A 96 -12.39 8.27 14.12
C TYR A 96 -12.78 6.87 13.59
N PRO A 97 -13.14 5.90 14.47
CA PRO A 97 -13.50 4.52 14.06
C PRO A 97 -14.69 4.44 13.09
N ASP A 98 -15.61 5.40 13.12
CA ASP A 98 -16.73 5.45 12.17
C ASP A 98 -16.29 5.84 10.75
N LEU A 99 -15.28 6.71 10.63
CA LEU A 99 -14.66 7.01 9.34
C LEU A 99 -13.81 5.85 8.83
N GLN A 100 -13.07 5.14 9.71
CA GLN A 100 -12.37 3.91 9.33
C GLN A 100 -13.34 2.86 8.76
N THR A 101 -14.51 2.70 9.39
CA THR A 101 -15.55 1.78 8.93
C THR A 101 -16.13 2.22 7.58
N LYS A 102 -16.47 3.51 7.44
CA LYS A 102 -17.07 4.09 6.23
C LYS A 102 -16.15 4.04 5.01
N TYR A 103 -14.85 4.25 5.20
CA TYR A 103 -13.83 4.35 4.13
C TYR A 103 -12.88 3.14 4.10
N ALA A 104 -13.31 1.99 4.64
CA ALA A 104 -12.45 0.81 4.79
C ALA A 104 -11.80 0.32 3.48
N SER A 105 -12.48 0.46 2.33
CA SER A 105 -11.91 0.08 1.01
C SER A 105 -10.74 0.99 0.64
N VAL A 106 -10.94 2.32 0.67
CA VAL A 106 -9.90 3.33 0.37
C VAL A 106 -8.68 3.15 1.26
N ILE A 107 -8.89 2.99 2.56
CA ILE A 107 -7.81 2.80 3.54
C ILE A 107 -7.02 1.50 3.22
N LYS A 108 -7.71 0.43 2.85
CA LYS A 108 -7.07 -0.85 2.46
C LYS A 108 -6.31 -0.73 1.15
N GLU A 109 -6.90 -0.13 0.13
CA GLU A 109 -6.31 0.05 -1.20
C GLU A 109 -5.07 0.94 -1.14
N HIS A 110 -5.10 2.05 -0.39
CA HIS A 110 -3.94 2.91 -0.19
C HIS A 110 -2.80 2.19 0.55
N ARG A 111 -3.08 1.43 1.62
CA ARG A 111 -2.07 0.59 2.28
C ARG A 111 -1.46 -0.45 1.34
N GLN A 112 -2.26 -1.03 0.44
CA GLN A 112 -1.77 -1.97 -0.58
C GLN A 112 -0.94 -1.28 -1.68
N MET A 113 -1.22 -0.02 -1.99
CA MET A 113 -0.42 0.80 -2.91
C MET A 113 0.97 1.06 -2.32
N LEU A 114 1.04 1.60 -1.10
CA LEU A 114 2.29 1.83 -0.39
C LEU A 114 3.13 0.54 -0.27
N ALA A 115 2.52 -0.58 0.13
CA ALA A 115 3.23 -1.86 0.22
C ALA A 115 3.78 -2.37 -1.13
N LYS A 116 3.15 -2.03 -2.27
CA LYS A 116 3.68 -2.32 -3.61
C LYS A 116 4.82 -1.40 -4.00
N GLU A 117 4.75 -0.13 -3.60
CA GLU A 117 5.82 0.85 -3.83
C GLU A 117 7.06 0.53 -3.01
N ASP A 118 6.89 0.21 -1.71
CA ASP A 118 7.96 -0.27 -0.83
C ASP A 118 8.61 -1.55 -1.38
N ARG A 119 7.81 -2.51 -1.84
CA ARG A 119 8.31 -3.73 -2.49
C ARG A 119 9.10 -3.40 -3.76
N LYS A 120 8.57 -2.55 -4.64
CA LYS A 120 9.25 -2.12 -5.87
C LYS A 120 10.56 -1.37 -5.57
N ALA A 121 10.59 -0.57 -4.50
CA ALA A 121 11.80 0.11 -4.04
C ALA A 121 12.83 -0.88 -3.49
N ALA A 122 12.39 -1.93 -2.78
CA ALA A 122 13.26 -3.01 -2.33
C ALA A 122 13.83 -3.82 -3.52
N GLU A 123 12.99 -4.23 -4.47
CA GLU A 123 13.41 -4.90 -5.71
C GLU A 123 14.39 -4.03 -6.52
N TYR A 124 14.16 -2.71 -6.59
CA TYR A 124 15.08 -1.80 -7.27
C TYR A 124 16.43 -1.67 -6.53
N ARG A 125 16.43 -1.60 -5.18
CA ARG A 125 17.67 -1.63 -4.40
C ARG A 125 18.43 -2.94 -4.58
N GLU A 126 17.74 -4.08 -4.61
CA GLU A 126 18.37 -5.39 -4.86
C GLU A 126 19.02 -5.48 -6.25
N MET A 127 18.42 -4.85 -7.27
CA MET A 127 18.99 -4.79 -8.62
C MET A 127 20.13 -3.76 -8.78
N THR A 128 20.25 -2.76 -7.91
CA THR A 128 21.14 -1.59 -8.12
C THR A 128 22.20 -1.39 -7.06
N GLU A 129 21.98 -1.83 -5.83
CA GLU A 129 23.02 -1.85 -4.81
C GLU A 129 23.87 -3.12 -4.96
N PRO A 130 25.20 -3.05 -4.79
CA PRO A 130 26.01 -4.25 -4.71
C PRO A 130 25.58 -5.11 -3.51
N SER A 131 25.70 -6.43 -3.67
CA SER A 131 25.49 -7.41 -2.59
C SER A 131 26.36 -7.09 -1.37
N ALA A 132 26.01 -7.63 -0.20
CA ALA A 132 26.83 -7.45 0.99
C ALA A 132 28.25 -8.02 0.78
N TYR A 133 28.37 -9.11 0.02
CA TYR A 133 29.65 -9.67 -0.42
C TYR A 133 30.42 -8.68 -1.33
N GLU A 134 29.78 -8.10 -2.35
CA GLU A 134 30.46 -7.19 -3.28
C GLU A 134 30.81 -5.85 -2.61
N LYS A 135 30.00 -5.38 -1.64
CA LYS A 135 30.34 -4.25 -0.76
C LYS A 135 31.59 -4.55 0.08
N ALA A 136 31.73 -5.77 0.60
CA ALA A 136 32.94 -6.19 1.31
C ALA A 136 34.18 -6.15 0.39
N VAL A 137 34.07 -6.74 -0.82
CA VAL A 137 35.13 -6.70 -1.84
C VAL A 137 35.53 -5.26 -2.19
N GLN A 138 34.55 -4.36 -2.39
CA GLN A 138 34.80 -2.94 -2.68
C GLN A 138 35.51 -2.22 -1.53
N ASN A 139 35.12 -2.47 -0.27
CA ASN A 139 35.80 -1.89 0.89
C ASN A 139 37.25 -2.37 1.01
N PHE A 140 37.51 -3.66 0.79
CA PHE A 140 38.87 -4.21 0.82
C PHE A 140 39.76 -3.59 -0.27
N VAL A 141 39.22 -3.39 -1.48
CA VAL A 141 39.92 -2.70 -2.57
C VAL A 141 40.16 -1.21 -2.25
N ALA A 142 39.19 -0.53 -1.63
CA ALA A 142 39.36 0.84 -1.15
C ALA A 142 40.47 0.96 -0.08
N ASN A 143 40.63 -0.07 0.75
CA ASN A 143 41.70 -0.21 1.74
C ASN A 143 43.04 -0.73 1.15
N SER A 144 43.28 -0.49 -0.14
CA SER A 144 44.49 -0.89 -0.90
C SER A 144 44.68 -2.39 -1.14
N GLY A 145 43.69 -3.22 -0.83
CA GLY A 145 43.67 -4.64 -1.18
C GLY A 145 43.40 -4.91 -2.66
N LYS A 146 43.56 -6.16 -3.09
CA LYS A 146 43.26 -6.59 -4.47
C LYS A 146 41.98 -7.41 -4.53
N GLU A 147 41.16 -7.17 -5.55
CA GLU A 147 39.87 -7.86 -5.72
C GLU A 147 39.96 -9.41 -5.69
N PRO A 148 40.91 -10.09 -6.38
CA PRO A 148 40.98 -11.55 -6.35
C PRO A 148 41.34 -12.11 -4.97
N GLU A 149 42.11 -11.36 -4.19
CA GLU A 149 42.48 -11.69 -2.81
C GLU A 149 41.28 -11.50 -1.88
N ALA A 150 40.52 -10.43 -2.07
CA ALA A 150 39.27 -10.17 -1.35
C ALA A 150 38.28 -11.34 -1.49
N ARG A 151 38.03 -11.75 -2.75
CA ARG A 151 37.12 -12.87 -3.07
C ARG A 151 37.63 -14.19 -2.48
N HIS A 152 38.92 -14.49 -2.61
CA HIS A 152 39.53 -15.70 -2.04
C HIS A 152 39.38 -15.76 -0.51
N ILE A 153 39.60 -14.66 0.21
CA ILE A 153 39.44 -14.62 1.67
C ILE A 153 37.97 -14.87 2.04
N LEU A 154 37.03 -14.11 1.45
CA LEU A 154 35.60 -14.26 1.73
C LEU A 154 35.09 -15.69 1.45
N ASP A 155 35.47 -16.27 0.31
CA ASP A 155 35.06 -17.62 -0.07
C ASP A 155 35.65 -18.69 0.86
N SER A 156 36.87 -18.46 1.39
CA SER A 156 37.50 -19.36 2.37
C SER A 156 36.80 -19.29 3.73
N GLU A 157 36.52 -18.10 4.24
CA GLU A 157 35.83 -17.91 5.53
C GLU A 157 34.37 -18.41 5.48
N MET A 158 33.69 -18.25 4.34
CA MET A 158 32.34 -18.80 4.13
C MET A 158 32.30 -20.31 3.90
N ALA A 159 33.43 -20.98 3.67
CA ALA A 159 33.49 -22.44 3.53
C ALA A 159 33.69 -23.19 4.87
N GLY A 160 33.98 -22.46 5.96
CA GLY A 160 34.14 -23.01 7.31
C GLY A 160 32.85 -23.08 8.13
N ASP A 161 32.98 -23.22 9.44
CA ASP A 161 31.86 -23.10 10.40
C ASP A 161 31.47 -21.62 10.57
N VAL A 162 30.62 -21.12 9.68
CA VAL A 162 30.33 -19.68 9.54
C VAL A 162 29.40 -19.16 10.63
N SER A 163 29.93 -18.98 11.84
CA SER A 163 29.26 -18.16 12.86
C SER A 163 29.34 -16.67 12.49
N PRO A 164 28.30 -15.84 12.75
CA PRO A 164 28.34 -14.40 12.46
C PRO A 164 29.52 -13.69 13.11
N LYS A 165 29.91 -14.13 14.31
CA LYS A 165 31.04 -13.57 15.04
C LYS A 165 32.39 -13.94 14.42
N ALA A 166 32.60 -15.20 14.02
CA ALA A 166 33.84 -15.60 13.36
C ALA A 166 34.04 -14.84 12.04
N LEU A 167 32.97 -14.68 11.25
CA LEU A 167 33.01 -13.89 10.02
C LEU A 167 33.29 -12.40 10.31
N ALA A 168 32.69 -11.80 11.35
CA ALA A 168 32.99 -10.43 11.75
C ALA A 168 34.45 -10.24 12.21
N ASP A 169 34.95 -11.14 13.05
CA ASP A 169 36.34 -11.14 13.52
C ASP A 169 37.31 -11.25 12.31
N ALA A 170 37.02 -12.10 11.32
CA ALA A 170 37.80 -12.24 10.09
C ALA A 170 37.72 -11.00 9.17
N LEU A 171 36.54 -10.42 8.96
CA LEU A 171 36.35 -9.19 8.17
C LEU A 171 37.12 -8.00 8.78
N ALA A 172 37.12 -7.87 10.10
CA ALA A 172 37.89 -6.86 10.80
C ALA A 172 39.40 -7.13 10.70
N PHE A 173 39.85 -8.37 10.92
CA PHE A 173 41.26 -8.76 10.81
C PHE A 173 41.84 -8.51 9.41
N HIS A 174 41.10 -8.86 8.36
CA HIS A 174 41.50 -8.64 6.97
C HIS A 174 41.15 -7.23 6.44
N CYS A 175 40.76 -6.28 7.29
CA CYS A 175 40.50 -4.88 6.92
C CYS A 175 39.40 -4.68 5.85
N PHE A 176 38.39 -5.56 5.80
CA PHE A 176 37.17 -5.35 4.99
C PHE A 176 36.24 -4.29 5.60
N ALA A 177 36.33 -4.07 6.90
CA ALA A 177 35.63 -3.04 7.66
C ALA A 177 36.39 -2.74 8.97
N ASP A 178 35.99 -1.70 9.69
CA ASP A 178 36.33 -1.56 11.11
C ASP A 178 35.50 -2.54 11.97
N ALA A 179 35.80 -2.68 13.25
CA ALA A 179 35.15 -3.68 14.11
C ALA A 179 33.61 -3.54 14.16
N VAL A 180 33.09 -2.30 14.13
CA VAL A 180 31.64 -2.03 14.19
C VAL A 180 30.97 -2.29 12.84
N GLY A 181 31.64 -1.93 11.73
CA GLY A 181 31.18 -2.23 10.38
C GLY A 181 31.25 -3.72 10.05
N ALA A 182 32.23 -4.44 10.58
CA ALA A 182 32.44 -5.87 10.36
C ALA A 182 31.31 -6.73 10.93
N ASP A 183 30.84 -6.44 12.16
CA ASP A 183 29.66 -7.10 12.76
C ASP A 183 28.43 -7.00 11.85
N LYS A 184 28.16 -5.78 11.34
CA LYS A 184 27.04 -5.53 10.44
C LYS A 184 27.22 -6.23 9.09
N LEU A 185 28.42 -6.12 8.51
CA LEU A 185 28.74 -6.68 7.19
C LEU A 185 28.67 -8.22 7.19
N ALA A 186 29.15 -8.86 8.26
CA ALA A 186 29.00 -10.30 8.47
C ALA A 186 27.53 -10.73 8.55
N ALA A 187 26.71 -10.00 9.31
CA ALA A 187 25.28 -10.27 9.42
C ALA A 187 24.56 -10.09 8.07
N ASP A 188 24.86 -9.03 7.33
CA ASP A 188 24.28 -8.75 6.01
C ASP A 188 24.67 -9.84 4.98
N ILE A 189 25.95 -10.27 4.96
CA ILE A 189 26.44 -11.36 4.09
C ILE A 189 25.71 -12.68 4.40
N LEU A 190 25.65 -13.07 5.68
CA LEU A 190 24.99 -14.33 6.08
C LEU A 190 23.48 -14.30 5.83
N ALA A 191 22.82 -13.16 6.06
CA ALA A 191 21.40 -12.99 5.74
C ALA A 191 21.14 -13.08 4.22
N GLU A 192 22.06 -12.62 3.37
CA GLU A 192 21.98 -12.78 1.92
C GLU A 192 22.21 -14.24 1.48
N GLN A 193 23.21 -14.93 2.04
CA GLN A 193 23.45 -16.34 1.72
C GLN A 193 22.30 -17.25 2.17
N ASN A 194 21.77 -17.06 3.38
CA ASN A 194 20.63 -17.82 3.89
C ASN A 194 19.37 -17.63 3.03
N ARG A 195 19.09 -16.40 2.56
CA ARG A 195 18.01 -16.14 1.58
C ARG A 195 18.23 -16.93 0.29
N LYS A 196 19.43 -16.83 -0.31
CA LYS A 196 19.80 -17.57 -1.53
C LYS A 196 19.72 -19.10 -1.40
N VAL A 197 19.84 -19.65 -0.19
CA VAL A 197 19.61 -21.09 0.08
C VAL A 197 18.10 -21.38 0.14
N LEU A 198 17.34 -20.60 0.91
CA LEU A 198 15.88 -20.75 1.02
C LEU A 198 15.18 -20.61 -0.34
N ASP A 199 15.55 -19.62 -1.16
CA ASP A 199 14.98 -19.42 -2.51
C ASP A 199 15.22 -20.65 -3.41
N LYS A 200 16.40 -21.28 -3.30
CA LYS A 200 16.74 -22.52 -4.03
C LYS A 200 15.97 -23.73 -3.51
N GLU A 201 15.67 -23.78 -2.22
CA GLU A 201 14.86 -24.85 -1.63
C GLU A 201 13.38 -24.70 -1.99
N GLU A 202 12.84 -23.47 -1.99
CA GLU A 202 11.47 -23.19 -2.42
C GLU A 202 11.27 -23.44 -3.92
N HIS A 203 12.24 -23.08 -4.77
CA HIS A 203 12.24 -23.46 -6.18
C HIS A 203 12.24 -24.98 -6.38
N LYS A 204 13.11 -25.73 -5.69
CA LYS A 204 13.12 -27.20 -5.75
C LYS A 204 11.81 -27.82 -5.25
N ALA A 205 11.25 -27.30 -4.17
CA ALA A 205 9.97 -27.77 -3.64
C ALA A 205 8.82 -27.53 -4.64
N SER A 206 8.83 -26.38 -5.32
CA SER A 206 7.88 -26.03 -6.37
C SER A 206 8.01 -26.95 -7.60
N GLU A 207 9.23 -27.19 -8.08
CA GLU A 207 9.50 -28.14 -9.18
C GLU A 207 9.03 -29.57 -8.82
N TYR A 208 9.28 -30.01 -7.59
CA TYR A 208 8.86 -31.33 -7.11
C TYR A 208 7.32 -31.47 -7.02
N GLN A 209 6.61 -30.40 -6.67
CA GLN A 209 5.15 -30.37 -6.72
C GLN A 209 4.62 -30.41 -8.16
N VAL A 210 5.23 -29.66 -9.08
CA VAL A 210 4.85 -29.66 -10.51
C VAL A 210 5.09 -31.05 -11.13
N MET A 211 6.22 -31.71 -10.85
CA MET A 211 6.46 -33.08 -11.30
C MET A 211 5.43 -34.07 -10.75
N LYS A 212 5.09 -34.01 -9.45
CA LYS A 212 4.05 -34.88 -8.88
C LYS A 212 2.66 -34.67 -9.51
N GLN A 213 2.31 -33.44 -9.88
CA GLN A 213 1.04 -33.17 -10.57
C GLN A 213 1.06 -33.70 -12.01
N ALA A 214 2.20 -33.65 -12.70
CA ALA A 214 2.36 -34.24 -14.03
C ALA A 214 2.25 -35.78 -14.00
N GLU A 215 2.91 -36.44 -13.04
CA GLU A 215 2.84 -37.90 -12.86
C GLU A 215 1.41 -38.39 -12.54
N GLN A 216 0.67 -37.67 -11.68
CA GLN A 216 -0.74 -37.97 -11.40
C GLN A 216 -1.69 -37.70 -12.59
N GLY A 217 -1.27 -36.86 -13.55
CA GLY A 217 -2.00 -36.66 -14.81
C GLY A 217 -1.91 -37.88 -15.73
N THR A 218 -0.73 -38.50 -15.83
CA THR A 218 -0.46 -39.58 -16.78
C THR A 218 -1.15 -40.92 -16.48
N ASP A 219 -1.52 -41.21 -15.23
CA ASP A 219 -2.23 -42.45 -14.87
C ASP A 219 -3.74 -42.41 -15.13
N LYS A 220 -4.32 -41.23 -15.40
CA LYS A 220 -5.78 -41.08 -15.59
C LYS A 220 -6.29 -41.38 -17.00
N ASP A 221 -5.41 -41.43 -18.00
CA ASP A 221 -5.78 -41.58 -19.42
C ASP A 221 -5.93 -43.05 -19.90
N LYS A 222 -5.78 -44.05 -19.03
CA LYS A 222 -5.89 -45.48 -19.40
C LYS A 222 -7.19 -46.19 -19.00
N SER A 223 -8.16 -45.50 -18.41
CA SER A 223 -9.42 -46.11 -17.97
C SER A 223 -10.67 -45.38 -18.47
N ASN A 224 -10.82 -45.22 -19.79
CA ASN A 224 -12.12 -44.97 -20.44
C ASN A 224 -12.09 -45.26 -21.96
N ALA A 225 -11.85 -46.52 -22.33
CA ALA A 225 -11.87 -46.96 -23.72
C ALA A 225 -12.49 -48.37 -23.90
N SER A 226 -13.71 -48.56 -23.39
CA SER A 226 -14.69 -49.58 -23.83
C SER A 226 -15.99 -49.37 -23.03
N ASP A 227 -17.08 -48.94 -23.67
CA ASP A 227 -18.01 -49.93 -24.21
C ASP A 227 -19.07 -49.35 -25.17
N ARG A 228 -19.62 -50.26 -25.97
CA ARG A 228 -20.29 -50.07 -27.26
C ARG A 228 -21.67 -49.40 -27.27
N SER A 229 -21.91 -48.76 -28.41
CA SER A 229 -23.17 -48.49 -29.10
C SER A 229 -24.27 -49.56 -28.97
N ALA A 230 -25.53 -49.11 -28.87
CA ALA A 230 -26.71 -49.79 -29.42
C ALA A 230 -27.85 -48.78 -29.74
N GLU A 231 -28.56 -49.03 -30.83
CA GLU A 231 -29.65 -48.26 -31.47
C GLU A 231 -30.85 -47.98 -30.52
N LYS A 232 -31.75 -47.00 -30.75
CA LYS A 232 -32.70 -46.93 -31.90
C LYS A 232 -33.56 -45.65 -31.93
N SER A 233 -34.15 -45.35 -33.09
CA SER A 233 -34.78 -44.09 -33.53
C SER A 233 -36.14 -43.70 -32.91
N SER A 234 -36.48 -42.39 -33.01
CA SER A 234 -37.82 -41.85 -33.34
C SER A 234 -37.72 -40.36 -33.76
N GLU A 235 -38.50 -39.92 -34.76
CA GLU A 235 -38.48 -38.57 -35.36
C GLU A 235 -39.52 -37.58 -34.76
N PRO A 236 -39.44 -36.26 -35.05
CA PRO A 236 -40.27 -35.19 -34.46
C PRO A 236 -41.53 -34.87 -35.30
N PRO A 237 -42.50 -34.06 -34.81
CA PRO A 237 -42.43 -32.58 -34.88
C PRO A 237 -43.05 -31.91 -33.60
N GLU A 238 -43.39 -30.61 -33.46
CA GLU A 238 -43.38 -29.46 -34.39
C GLU A 238 -43.04 -28.11 -33.69
N ALA A 239 -43.97 -27.14 -33.64
CA ALA A 239 -43.83 -25.74 -33.23
C ALA A 239 -44.58 -25.39 -31.92
N ASP A 240 -44.11 -24.38 -31.17
CA ASP A 240 -44.83 -23.09 -31.04
C ASP A 240 -43.95 -21.97 -30.43
N LYS A 241 -44.28 -20.71 -30.71
CA LYS A 241 -43.81 -19.48 -30.04
C LYS A 241 -44.99 -18.54 -29.84
N PRO A 242 -45.32 -18.17 -28.59
CA PRO A 242 -45.35 -16.75 -28.20
C PRO A 242 -44.93 -16.56 -26.71
N GLU A 243 -44.81 -15.39 -26.09
CA GLU A 243 -44.75 -13.97 -26.47
C GLU A 243 -44.02 -13.20 -25.36
N ARG A 244 -43.59 -11.94 -25.63
CA ARG A 244 -43.15 -11.00 -24.58
C ARG A 244 -44.31 -10.11 -24.13
N PRO A 245 -44.46 -9.83 -22.82
CA PRO A 245 -45.09 -8.60 -22.35
C PRO A 245 -44.08 -7.48 -22.06
N ALA A 246 -44.51 -6.25 -22.32
CA ALA A 246 -43.73 -5.02 -22.37
C ALA A 246 -43.05 -4.54 -21.06
N ARG A 247 -41.92 -3.82 -21.21
CA ARG A 247 -41.45 -2.84 -20.21
C ARG A 247 -42.20 -1.50 -20.37
N PRO A 248 -42.63 -0.83 -19.29
CA PRO A 248 -43.24 0.51 -19.37
C PRO A 248 -42.29 1.61 -19.88
N ARG A 249 -42.88 2.67 -20.43
CA ARG A 249 -42.19 3.75 -21.16
C ARG A 249 -41.41 4.73 -20.28
N LEU A 250 -40.26 5.15 -20.81
CA LEU A 250 -39.51 6.35 -20.43
C LEU A 250 -40.43 7.59 -20.46
N ARG A 251 -40.53 8.33 -19.35
CA ARG A 251 -41.21 9.64 -19.30
C ARG A 251 -40.18 10.76 -19.22
N GLN A 252 -39.95 11.44 -20.33
CA GLN A 252 -39.26 12.72 -20.34
C GLN A 252 -40.10 13.75 -19.55
N SER A 253 -39.45 14.56 -18.71
CA SER A 253 -40.06 15.73 -18.10
C SER A 253 -39.26 16.99 -18.47
N ASN A 254 -39.77 17.74 -19.45
CA ASN A 254 -39.27 19.06 -19.77
C ASN A 254 -39.51 20.02 -18.59
N ARG A 255 -38.49 20.76 -18.16
CA ARG A 255 -38.68 22.02 -17.44
C ARG A 255 -38.15 23.16 -18.30
N LYS A 256 -39.06 24.04 -18.72
CA LYS A 256 -38.74 25.35 -19.30
C LYS A 256 -38.01 26.18 -18.25
N ALA A 257 -36.85 26.73 -18.60
CA ALA A 257 -36.36 27.95 -17.97
C ALA A 257 -36.93 29.15 -18.75
N ALA A 258 -37.34 30.20 -18.04
CA ALA A 258 -37.82 31.44 -18.63
C ALA A 258 -37.31 32.62 -17.81
N ALA A 259 -36.82 33.65 -18.52
CA ALA A 259 -36.33 34.94 -18.01
C ALA A 259 -35.05 34.87 -17.12
N MET A 260 -34.20 35.89 -17.08
CA MET A 260 -34.29 37.22 -17.68
C MET A 260 -32.88 37.80 -17.97
N GLU A 261 -32.67 38.37 -19.15
CA GLU A 261 -31.64 39.39 -19.35
C GLU A 261 -32.22 40.76 -18.98
N ARG A 262 -31.50 41.51 -18.13
CA ARG A 262 -31.14 42.95 -18.24
C ARG A 262 -30.76 43.52 -16.88
#